data_AF-A0A7X7UP60-F1
#
_entry.id   AF-A0A7X7UP60-F1
#
_cell.length_a   1.000
_cell.length_b   1.000
_cell.length_c   1.000
_cell.angle_alpha   90.00
_cell.angle_beta   90.00
_cell.angle_gamma   90.00
#
_symmetry.space_group_name_H-M   'P 1'
#
loop_
_entity.id
_entity.type
_entity.pdbx_description
1 polymer ?
#
loop_
_entity_poly.entity_id
_entity_poly.type
_entity_poly.pdbx_seq_one_letter_code
_entity_poly.pdbx_strand_id
1 'polypeptide(L)' 'MKKNKTQNKKKEPMIKTRVRRDQSIEVELKSPTKSTLGKVLIIIIVAGMTVFTLFSLIYLMIQAM' A
#
# COMPACT_ATOMS: atom_id res chain seq x y z
N MET A 1 -5.27 33.54 19.23
CA MET A 1 -4.01 32.89 18.82
C MET A 1 -4.12 31.38 19.03
N LYS A 2 -4.63 30.63 18.03
CA LYS A 2 -4.75 29.16 18.09
C LYS A 2 -3.37 28.55 17.81
N LYS A 3 -2.72 27.99 18.84
CA LYS A 3 -1.47 27.22 18.68
C LYS A 3 -1.81 25.92 17.94
N ASN A 4 -1.53 25.88 16.63
CA ASN A 4 -1.47 24.64 15.87
C ASN A 4 -0.30 23.82 16.41
N LYS A 5 -0.59 22.90 17.33
CA LYS A 5 0.35 21.84 17.71
C LYS A 5 0.51 20.95 16.48
N THR A 6 1.56 21.21 15.69
CA THR A 6 2.05 20.29 14.66
C THR A 6 2.43 19.00 15.38
N GLN A 7 1.49 18.04 15.41
CA GLN A 7 1.76 16.70 15.88
C GLN A 7 2.81 16.12 14.93
N ASN A 8 4.04 16.09 15.42
CA ASN A 8 5.17 15.45 14.79
C ASN A 8 4.79 13.99 14.60
N LYS A 9 4.31 13.62 13.40
CA LYS A 9 3.93 12.26 13.05
C LYS A 9 5.21 11.42 13.03
N LYS A 10 5.61 10.92 14.21
CA LYS A 10 6.63 9.88 14.35
C LYS A 10 6.24 8.75 13.39
N LYS A 11 7.02 8.57 12.33
CA LYS A 11 6.89 7.42 11.44
C LYS A 11 7.14 6.18 12.32
N GLU A 12 6.09 5.43 12.61
CA GLU A 12 6.23 4.19 13.37
C GLU A 12 7.14 3.23 12.58
N PRO A 13 8.10 2.57 13.25
CA PRO A 13 9.00 1.64 12.59
C PRO A 13 8.22 0.49 11.93
N MET A 14 8.67 0.09 10.74
CA MET A 14 8.04 -0.95 9.91
C MET A 14 8.12 -2.34 10.55
N ILE A 15 9.08 -2.51 11.46
CA ILE A 15 9.35 -3.72 12.22
C ILE A 15 9.34 -3.33 13.70
N LYS A 16 8.40 -3.87 14.48
CA LYS A 16 8.43 -3.75 15.95
C LYS A 16 8.93 -5.08 16.50
N THR A 17 10.18 -5.09 16.96
CA THR A 17 10.75 -6.22 17.70
C THR A 17 10.43 -6.05 19.18
N ARG A 18 9.66 -6.98 19.76
CA ARG A 18 9.45 -7.06 21.21
C ARG A 18 10.16 -8.29 21.73
N VAL A 19 10.97 -8.10 22.77
CA VAL A 19 11.58 -9.22 23.50
C VAL A 19 10.62 -9.60 24.62
N ARG A 20 10.12 -10.84 24.59
CA ARG A 20 9.24 -11.39 25.63
C ARG A 20 10.06 -11.79 26.87
N ARG A 21 9.36 -12.03 27.99
CA ARG A 21 9.96 -12.46 29.27
C ARG A 21 10.72 -13.78 29.18
N ASP A 22 10.41 -14.60 28.19
CA ASP A 22 11.04 -15.89 27.86
C ASP A 22 12.23 -15.75 26.90
N GLN A 23 12.71 -14.53 26.67
CA GLN A 23 13.77 -14.18 25.71
C GLN A 23 13.43 -14.44 24.23
N SER A 24 12.19 -14.74 23.87
CA SER A 24 11.77 -14.84 22.47
C SER A 24 11.61 -13.45 21.83
N ILE A 25 11.98 -13.33 20.55
CA ILE A 25 11.88 -12.08 19.78
C ILE A 25 10.62 -12.16 18.91
N GLU A 26 9.58 -11.43 19.30
CA GLU A 26 8.41 -11.26 18.45
C GLU A 26 8.64 -10.13 17.46
N VAL A 27 8.58 -10.48 16.18
CA VAL A 27 8.72 -9.54 15.08
C VAL A 27 7.33 -9.24 14.53
N GLU A 28 6.74 -8.13 14.97
CA GLU A 28 5.49 -7.64 14.38
C GLU A 28 5.80 -6.88 13.09
N LEU A 29 5.46 -7.48 11.95
CA LEU A 29 5.51 -6.84 10.64
C LEU A 29 4.21 -6.08 10.38
N LYS A 30 4.32 -4.79 10.06
CA LYS A 30 3.14 -3.97 9.75
C LYS A 30 2.54 -4.42 8.41
N SER A 31 1.23 -4.63 8.37
CA SER A 31 0.52 -5.00 7.13
C SER A 31 0.82 -4.00 6.00
N PRO A 32 1.25 -4.47 4.82
CA PRO A 32 1.65 -3.62 3.69
C PRO A 32 0.49 -2.76 3.16
N THR A 33 -0.76 -3.14 3.43
CA THR A 33 -1.97 -2.36 3.11
C THR A 33 -2.03 -1.01 3.83
N LYS A 34 -1.32 -0.86 4.96
CA LYS A 34 -1.19 0.41 5.69
C LYS A 34 -0.01 1.26 5.19
N SER A 35 0.84 0.74 4.31
CA SER A 35 1.97 1.46 3.71
C SER A 35 1.53 2.30 2.52
N THR A 36 2.08 3.51 2.37
CA THR A 36 1.82 4.39 1.22
C THR A 36 2.28 3.75 -0.09
N LEU A 37 3.43 3.06 -0.08
CA LEU A 37 3.95 2.32 -1.22
C LEU A 37 3.01 1.19 -1.64
N GLY A 38 2.47 0.44 -0.67
CA GLY A 38 1.52 -0.65 -0.93
C GLY A 38 0.24 -0.14 -1.59
N LYS A 39 -0.28 1.00 -1.13
CA LYS A 39 -1.46 1.64 -1.76
C LYS A 39 -1.19 2.10 -3.20
N VAL A 40 -0.05 2.74 -3.43
CA VAL A 40 0.32 3.21 -4.78
C VAL A 40 0.48 2.02 -5.74
N LEU A 41 1.15 0.95 -5.29
CA LEU A 41 1.31 -0.27 -6.09
C LEU A 41 -0.04 -0.89 -6.45
N ILE A 42 -0.96 -1.02 -5.47
CA ILE A 42 -2.30 -1.54 -5.70
C ILE A 42 -3.04 -0.69 -6.74
N ILE A 43 -2.97 0.64 -6.65
CA ILE A 43 -3.63 1.55 -7.60
C ILE A 43 -3.08 1.35 -9.02
N ILE A 44 -1.75 1.22 -9.17
CA ILE A 44 -1.12 1.00 -10.48
C ILE A 44 -1.56 -0.33 -11.09
N ILE A 45 -1.58 -1.40 -10.30
CA ILE A 45 -2.00 -2.72 -10.76
C ILE A 45 -3.47 -2.69 -11.21
N VAL A 46 -4.35 -2.14 -10.39
CA VAL A 46 -5.78 -2.06 -10.70
C VAL A 46 -5.99 -1.21 -11.94
N ALA A 47 -5.43 0.01 -11.99
CA ALA A 47 -5.56 0.89 -13.15
C ALA A 47 -5.02 0.25 -14.43
N GLY A 48 -3.86 -0.42 -14.36
CA GLY A 48 -3.26 -1.14 -15.48
C GLY A 48 -4.16 -2.26 -16.00
N MET A 49 -4.74 -3.07 -15.10
CA MET A 49 -5.69 -4.12 -15.48
C MET A 49 -6.93 -3.54 -16.15
N THR A 50 -7.52 -2.47 -15.61
CA THR A 50 -8.72 -1.86 -16.18
C THR A 50 -8.45 -1.30 -17.59
N VAL A 51 -7.37 -0.53 -17.75
CA VAL A 51 -6.98 0.06 -19.04
C VAL A 51 -6.66 -1.02 -20.07
N PHE A 52 -5.88 -2.04 -19.67
CA PHE A 52 -5.52 -3.14 -20.53
C PHE A 52 -6.76 -3.91 -21.03
N THR A 53 -7.71 -4.17 -20.13
CA THR A 53 -8.96 -4.86 -20.47
C THR A 53 -9.79 -4.04 -21.46
N LEU A 54 -9.93 -2.74 -21.20
CA LEU A 54 -10.69 -1.84 -22.07
C LEU A 54 -10.06 -1.74 -23.46
N PHE A 55 -8.74 -1.59 -23.52
CA PHE A 55 -8.00 -1.52 -24.77
C PHE A 55 -8.12 -2.82 -25.57
N SER A 56 -7.95 -3.96 -24.90
CA SER A 56 -8.08 -5.28 -25.53
C SER A 56 -9.47 -5.50 -26.12
N LEU A 57 -10.52 -5.04 -25.42
CA LEU A 57 -11.89 -5.14 -25.91
C LEU A 57 -12.13 -4.30 -27.16
N ILE A 58 -11.66 -3.04 -27.16
CA ILE A 58 -11.76 -2.15 -28.33
C ILE A 58 -10.98 -2.74 -29.52
N TYR A 59 -9.77 -3.24 -29.27
CA TYR A 59 -8.94 -3.86 -30.29
C TYR A 59 -9.65 -5.07 -30.92
N LEU A 60 -10.24 -5.94 -30.11
CA LEU A 60 -11.03 -7.09 -30.57
C LEU A 60 -12.23 -6.65 -31.41
N MET A 61 -12.94 -5.60 -31.02
CA MET A 61 -14.07 -5.08 -31.80
C MET A 61 -13.64 -4.53 -33.16
N ILE A 62 -12.50 -3.84 -33.23
CA ILE A 62 -11.94 -3.35 -34.51
C ILE A 62 -11.51 -4.51 -35.39
N GLN A 63 -10.84 -5.52 -34.83
CA GLN A 63 -10.36 -6.67 -35.59
C GLN A 63 -11.50 -7.58 -36.08
N ALA A 64 -12.60 -7.65 -35.32
CA ALA A 64 -13.76 -8.46 -35.67
C ALA A 64 -14.70 -7.78 -36.70
N MET A 65 -14.48 -6.48 -36.97
CA MET A 65 -15.21 -5.69 -37.96
C MET A 65 -14.52 -5.76 -39.32
#